data_AF-A0A3D1FD42-F1
#
_entry.id   AF-A0A3D1FD42-F1
#
_cell.length_a   1.000
_cell.length_b   1.000
_cell.length_c   1.000
_cell.angle_alpha   90.00
_cell.angle_beta   90.00
_cell.angle_gamma   90.00
#
_symmetry.space_group_name_H-M   'P 1'
#
loop_
_entity.id
_entity.type
_entity.pdbx_description
1 polymer ?
#
loop_
_entity_poly.entity_id
_entity_poly.type
_entity_poly.pdbx_seq_one_letter_code
_entity_poly.pdbx_strand_id
1 'polypeptide(L)' 'MTHRLRFDFASAVDAFGFNWGASDDTWLLSAFDSSNNLLDSLSIAPTQSSNSGDYFGIASPNISYATIVNQSGDNGD' A
#
# COMPACT_ATOMS: atom_id res chain seq x y z
N MET A 1 -11.26 8.39 -11.10
CA MET A 1 -11.41 8.59 -9.64
C MET A 1 -10.35 7.75 -8.98
N THR A 2 -9.46 8.33 -8.17
CA THR A 2 -8.36 7.58 -7.55
C THR A 2 -8.86 6.81 -6.33
N HIS A 3 -8.73 5.48 -6.33
CA HIS A 3 -9.05 4.66 -5.17
C HIS A 3 -7.88 4.66 -4.17
N ARG A 4 -8.16 4.91 -2.89
CA ARG A 4 -7.18 4.91 -1.80
C ARG A 4 -7.74 4.26 -0.54
N LEU A 5 -6.94 3.39 0.08
CA LEU A 5 -7.13 2.90 1.44
C LEU A 5 -5.97 3.38 2.33
N ARG A 6 -6.26 3.67 3.60
CA ARG A 6 -5.28 4.06 4.62
C ARG A 6 -5.36 3.13 5.81
N PHE A 7 -4.20 2.70 6.30
CA PHE A 7 -4.01 1.95 7.53
C PHE A 7 -3.41 2.90 8.57
N ASP A 8 -4.13 3.16 9.66
CA ASP A 8 -3.64 3.97 10.77
C ASP A 8 -3.28 3.05 11.94
N PHE A 9 -2.07 3.20 12.47
CA PHE A 9 -1.61 2.43 13.62
C PHE A 9 -1.72 3.27 14.89
N ALA A 10 -2.31 2.70 15.95
CA ALA A 10 -2.48 3.38 17.24
C ALA A 10 -1.15 3.73 17.92
N SER A 11 -0.09 3.00 17.58
CA SER A 11 1.30 3.24 17.95
C SER A 11 2.18 2.87 16.75
N ALA A 12 3.37 3.45 16.65
CA ALA A 12 4.29 3.13 15.57
C ALA A 12 4.65 1.63 15.58
N VAL A 13 4.74 1.04 14.39
CA VAL A 13 5.10 -0.37 14.16
C VAL A 13 6.36 -0.44 13.29
N ASP A 14 7.10 -1.55 13.39
CA ASP A 14 8.30 -1.77 12.55
C ASP A 14 8.00 -2.59 11.29
N ALA A 15 6.81 -3.20 11.22
CA ALA A 15 6.33 -3.90 10.04
C ALA A 15 4.80 -4.05 10.06
N PHE A 16 4.22 -4.12 8.88
CA PHE A 16 2.84 -4.55 8.69
C PHE A 16 2.70 -5.30 7.37
N GLY A 17 1.59 -5.99 7.21
CA GLY A 17 1.16 -6.46 5.90
C GLY A 17 -0.24 -7.03 5.94
N PHE A 18 -0.74 -7.37 4.76
CA PHE A 18 -2.12 -7.78 4.54
C PHE A 18 -2.21 -8.64 3.29
N ASN A 19 -3.27 -9.44 3.23
CA ASN A 19 -3.64 -10.15 2.01
C ASN A 19 -4.32 -9.14 1.07
N TRP A 20 -3.84 -9.05 -0.16
CA TRP A 20 -4.41 -8.16 -1.16
C TRP A 20 -5.12 -8.94 -2.26
N GLY A 21 -6.43 -8.75 -2.41
CA GLY A 21 -7.26 -9.52 -3.33
C GLY A 21 -6.94 -9.34 -4.82
N ALA A 22 -7.84 -9.87 -5.65
CA ALA A 22 -7.83 -9.71 -7.10
C ALA A 22 -7.93 -8.23 -7.51
N SER A 23 -7.01 -7.77 -8.35
CA SER A 23 -6.96 -6.42 -8.92
C SER A 23 -6.36 -6.46 -10.32
N ASP A 24 -7.01 -5.82 -11.28
CA ASP A 24 -6.51 -5.68 -12.65
C ASP A 24 -5.53 -4.50 -12.82
N ASP A 25 -5.40 -3.71 -11.75
CA ASP A 25 -4.62 -2.47 -11.72
C ASP A 25 -3.32 -2.60 -10.91
N THR A 26 -2.36 -1.73 -11.22
CA THR A 26 -1.17 -1.51 -10.38
C THR A 26 -1.55 -0.66 -9.17
N TRP A 27 -1.03 -1.01 -8.00
CA TRP A 27 -1.22 -0.25 -6.77
C TRP A 27 0.12 0.11 -6.14
N LEU A 28 0.19 1.30 -5.54
CA LEU A 28 1.34 1.74 -4.78
C LEU A 28 1.02 1.68 -3.29
N LEU A 29 1.72 0.80 -2.57
CA LEU A 29 1.74 0.76 -1.11
C LEU A 29 2.86 1.68 -0.62
N SER A 30 2.56 2.60 0.30
CA SER A 30 3.51 3.54 0.87
C SER A 30 3.38 3.56 2.39
N ALA A 31 4.51 3.54 3.10
CA ALA A 31 4.56 3.64 4.55
C ALA A 31 5.15 4.99 4.97
N PHE A 32 4.60 5.59 6.02
CA PHE A 32 4.98 6.93 6.48
C PHE A 32 5.20 6.96 7.99
N ASP A 33 6.10 7.83 8.43
CA ASP A 33 6.26 8.17 9.85
C ASP A 33 5.19 9.16 10.32
N SER A 34 5.22 9.52 11.61
CA SER A 34 4.28 10.47 12.22
C SER A 34 4.43 11.90 11.70
N SER A 35 5.54 12.21 11.04
CA SER A 35 5.84 13.51 10.44
C SER A 35 5.43 13.59 8.96
N ASN A 36 4.80 12.54 8.42
CA ASN A 36 4.44 12.37 7.01
C ASN A 36 5.64 12.19 6.07
N ASN A 37 6.80 11.78 6.58
CA ASN A 37 7.90 11.39 5.72
C ASN A 37 7.63 9.99 5.16
N LEU A 38 7.85 9.81 3.85
CA LEU A 38 7.83 8.50 3.23
C LEU A 38 9.01 7.68 3.75
N LEU A 39 8.71 6.54 4.36
CA LEU A 39 9.71 5.61 4.87
C LEU A 39 10.10 4.58 3.81
N ASP A 40 9.12 4.03 3.12
CA ASP A 40 9.32 3.04 2.05
C ASP A 40 8.06 2.92 1.17
N SER A 41 8.19 2.29 0.01
CA SER A 41 7.09 2.00 -0.89
C SER A 41 7.28 0.72 -1.69
N LEU A 42 6.17 0.04 -1.97
CA LEU A 42 6.10 -1.18 -2.78
C LEU A 42 5.07 -1.00 -3.90
N SER A 43 5.51 -1.19 -5.15
CA SER A 43 4.60 -1.31 -6.29
C SER A 43 4.07 -2.74 -6.37
N ILE A 44 2.76 -2.88 -6.33
CA ILE A 44 2.04 -4.15 -6.44
C ILE A 44 1.50 -4.25 -7.85
N ALA A 45 2.02 -5.21 -8.62
CA ALA A 45 1.53 -5.51 -9.95
C ALA A 45 0.09 -6.07 -9.91
N PRO A 46 -0.69 -5.96 -11.00
CA PRO A 46 -2.00 -6.57 -11.11
C PRO A 46 -1.99 -8.05 -10.69
N THR A 47 -2.86 -8.40 -9.75
CA THR A 47 -3.07 -9.78 -9.28
C THR A 47 -4.14 -10.50 -10.09
N GLN A 48 -4.85 -9.81 -10.99
CA GLN A 48 -5.88 -10.35 -11.88
C GLN A 48 -6.93 -11.17 -11.11
N SER A 49 -7.44 -12.27 -11.67
CA SER A 49 -8.57 -13.05 -11.11
C SER A 49 -8.26 -13.86 -9.84
N SER A 50 -7.00 -13.93 -9.39
CA SER A 50 -6.62 -14.62 -8.16
C SER A 50 -5.28 -14.11 -7.66
N ASN A 51 -5.21 -13.77 -6.37
CA ASN A 51 -3.95 -13.43 -5.72
C ASN A 51 -3.23 -14.65 -5.12
N SER A 52 -3.75 -15.88 -5.23
CA SER A 52 -3.20 -17.10 -4.57
C SER A 52 -2.87 -16.98 -3.06
N GLY A 53 -3.44 -16.00 -2.36
CA GLY A 53 -3.08 -15.69 -0.97
C GLY A 53 -1.83 -14.82 -0.80
N ASP A 54 -1.43 -14.10 -1.85
CA ASP A 54 -0.29 -13.17 -1.83
C ASP A 54 -0.45 -12.15 -0.72
N TYR A 55 0.65 -11.97 0.00
CA TYR A 55 0.78 -11.10 1.15
C TYR A 55 1.75 -9.97 0.82
N PHE A 56 1.29 -8.74 1.03
CA PHE A 56 2.08 -7.54 0.77
C PHE A 56 2.24 -6.76 2.07
N GLY A 57 3.40 -6.15 2.23
CA GLY A 57 3.75 -5.45 3.45
C GLY A 57 5.03 -4.67 3.31
N ILE A 58 5.29 -3.82 4.30
CA ILE A 58 6.51 -3.04 4.41
C ILE A 58 7.07 -3.26 5.81
N ALA A 59 8.37 -3.48 5.88
CA ALA A 59 9.13 -3.53 7.12
C ALA A 59 10.10 -2.34 7.15
N SER A 60 9.78 -1.35 7.97
CA SER A 60 10.58 -0.14 8.18
C SER A 60 10.35 0.36 9.60
N PRO A 61 11.37 0.86 10.32
CA PRO A 61 11.18 1.38 11.67
C PRO A 61 10.21 2.56 11.70
N ASN A 62 9.44 2.68 12.79
CA ASN A 62 8.59 3.84 13.10
C ASN A 62 7.45 4.14 12.10
N ILE A 63 6.86 3.13 11.46
CA ILE A 63 5.70 3.32 10.59
C ILE A 63 4.50 3.77 11.45
N SER A 64 4.00 4.97 11.18
CA SER A 64 2.81 5.53 11.84
C SER A 64 1.53 5.26 11.05
N TYR A 65 1.60 5.28 9.72
CA TYR A 65 0.48 4.92 8.85
C TYR A 65 0.98 4.43 7.49
N ALA A 66 0.11 3.77 6.74
CA ALA A 66 0.38 3.37 5.37
C ALA A 66 -0.81 3.68 4.46
N THR A 67 -0.54 3.87 3.18
CA THR A 67 -1.58 4.04 2.16
C THR A 67 -1.36 3.08 1.02
N ILE A 68 -2.45 2.54 0.47
CA ILE A 68 -2.44 1.84 -0.81
C ILE A 68 -3.32 2.61 -1.80
N VAL A 69 -2.73 3.01 -2.93
CA VAL A 69 -3.34 3.90 -3.92
C VAL A 69 -3.32 3.25 -5.30
N ASN A 70 -4.48 3.18 -5.94
CA ASN A 70 -4.64 2.68 -7.30
C ASN A 70 -3.93 3.63 -8.27
N GLN A 71 -3.11 3.08 -9.17
CA GLN A 71 -2.35 3.84 -10.15
C GLN A 71 -3.07 3.94 -11.51
N SER A 72 -4.26 3.36 -11.63
CA SER A 72 -5.06 3.41 -12.85
C SER A 72 -5.81 4.72 -12.92
N GLY A 73 -5.31 5.60 -13.79
CA GLY A 73 -5.90 6.92 -14.03
C GLY A 73 -4.99 8.11 -13.80
N ASP A 74 -3.66 7.94 -13.79
CA ASP A 74 -2.73 9.03 -14.11
C ASP A 74 -2.26 8.94 -15.58
N ASN A 75 -3.17 8.54 -16.48
CA ASN A 75 -3.09 8.99 -17.86
C ASN A 75 -3.94 10.26 -17.89
N GLY A 76 -3.26 11.41 -17.84
CA GLY A 76 -3.90 12.71 -18.05
C GLY A 76 -4.59 12.72 -19.40
N ASP A 77 -5.92 12.70 -19.37
CA ASP A 77 -6.76 13.20 -20.46
C ASP A 77 -6.80 14.73 -20.42
#